data_AF-A0A1I1QFU4-F1
#
_entry.id   AF-A0A1I1QFU4-F1
#
_cell.length_a   1.000
_cell.length_b   1.000
_cell.length_c   1.000
_cell.angle_alpha   90.00
_cell.angle_beta   90.00
_cell.angle_gamma   90.00
#
_symmetry.space_group_name_H-M   'P 1'
#
loop_
_entity.id
_entity.type
_entity.pdbx_description
1 polymer ?
#
loop_
_entity_poly.entity_id
_entity_poly.type
_entity_poly.pdbx_seq_one_letter_code
_entity_poly.pdbx_strand_id
1 'polypeptide(L)'
;MERPTGSSIDLLQGELIRQYEEEIVKLFSYAKVVASGIALVLSSAPAFAEMVTYKADLSASEEVPPADSMATGMSDISYDTDSKKLTWSITYEGLTGDATAAHFHGPAAIGENAKPVVPIEPPLASPISGEATLNDAQAADLEAGKWYFNVHSAKFPDGEIRGQVVKSSAM
;
A
#
# COMPACT_ATOMS: atom_id res chain seq x y z
N MET A 1 8.93 -32.91 85.19
CA MET A 1 8.50 -32.35 83.90
C MET A 1 7.53 -31.20 84.22
N GLU A 2 8.09 -30.04 84.57
CA GLU A 2 8.16 -28.83 83.74
C GLU A 2 6.79 -28.13 83.59
N ARG A 3 6.67 -26.95 84.23
CA ARG A 3 5.74 -25.88 83.80
C ARG A 3 6.44 -25.13 82.63
N PRO A 4 5.68 -24.47 81.74
CA PRO A 4 5.45 -23.07 82.06
C PRO A 4 4.01 -22.59 81.82
N THR A 5 3.57 -21.81 82.78
CA THR A 5 2.51 -20.81 82.71
C THR A 5 2.91 -19.72 81.72
N GLY A 6 2.22 -19.60 80.58
CA GLY A 6 2.27 -18.38 79.77
C GLY A 6 1.66 -17.24 80.58
N SER A 7 2.44 -16.19 80.83
CA SER A 7 1.98 -15.02 81.58
C SER A 7 1.00 -14.22 80.72
N SER A 8 -0.08 -13.69 81.29
CA SER A 8 -1.11 -12.93 80.57
C SER A 8 -0.56 -11.73 79.78
N ILE A 9 0.64 -11.25 80.13
CA ILE A 9 1.37 -10.21 79.39
C ILE A 9 1.94 -10.70 78.05
N ASP A 10 2.34 -11.97 77.93
CA ASP A 10 2.85 -12.55 76.68
C ASP A 10 1.73 -12.75 75.66
N LEU A 11 0.52 -13.06 76.13
CA LEU A 11 -0.66 -13.19 75.27
C LEU A 11 -1.11 -11.83 74.73
N LEU A 12 -1.09 -10.78 75.56
CA LEU A 12 -1.46 -9.43 75.13
C LEU A 12 -0.44 -8.82 74.16
N GLN A 13 0.86 -9.08 74.33
CA GLN A 13 1.88 -8.67 73.35
C GLN A 13 1.74 -9.42 72.02
N GLY A 14 1.40 -10.71 72.04
CA GLY A 14 1.13 -11.49 70.84
C GLY A 14 -0.11 -11.02 70.06
N GLU A 15 -1.18 -10.64 70.76
CA GLU A 15 -2.41 -10.10 70.14
C GLU A 15 -2.16 -8.72 69.51
N LEU A 16 -1.39 -7.85 70.19
CA LEU A 16 -1.07 -6.51 69.69
C LEU A 16 -0.21 -6.58 68.42
N ILE A 17 0.81 -7.46 68.39
CA ILE A 17 1.68 -7.66 67.22
C ILE A 17 0.86 -8.18 66.02
N ARG A 18 -0.05 -9.13 66.24
CA ARG A 18 -0.94 -9.62 65.18
C ARG A 18 -1.85 -8.55 64.62
N GLN A 19 -2.35 -7.63 65.46
CA GLN A 19 -3.18 -6.53 65.01
C GLN A 19 -2.40 -5.51 64.17
N TYR A 20 -1.13 -5.24 64.50
CA TYR A 20 -0.26 -4.39 63.68
C TYR A 20 0.17 -5.08 62.37
N GLU A 21 0.41 -6.38 62.37
CA GLU A 21 0.75 -7.15 61.16
C GLU A 21 -0.43 -7.19 60.18
N GLU A 22 -1.66 -7.38 60.65
CA GLU A 22 -2.88 -7.36 59.83
C GLU A 22 -3.16 -5.98 59.21
N GLU A 23 -2.95 -4.89 59.96
CA GLU A 23 -3.09 -3.52 59.45
C GLU A 23 -2.01 -3.18 58.41
N ILE A 24 -0.76 -3.62 58.62
CA ILE A 24 0.34 -3.42 57.66
C ILE A 24 0.07 -4.22 56.37
N VAL A 25 -0.41 -5.45 56.47
CA VAL A 25 -0.78 -6.27 55.29
C VAL A 25 -1.96 -5.64 54.55
N LYS A 26 -2.98 -5.09 55.24
CA LYS A 26 -4.06 -4.32 54.59
C LYS A 26 -3.56 -3.06 53.88
N LEU A 27 -2.60 -2.34 54.46
CA LEU A 27 -2.00 -1.15 53.85
C LEU A 27 -1.23 -1.50 52.56
N PHE A 28 -0.61 -2.69 52.49
CA PHE A 28 0.02 -3.20 51.27
C PHE A 28 -0.97 -3.85 50.27
N SER A 29 -2.17 -4.25 50.73
CA SER A 29 -3.22 -4.86 49.90
C SER A 29 -3.99 -3.84 49.06
N TYR A 30 -4.11 -2.60 49.54
CA TYR A 30 -4.80 -1.51 48.82
C TYR A 30 -3.98 -0.90 47.67
N ALA A 31 -2.67 -1.20 47.58
CA ALA A 31 -1.80 -0.70 46.51
C ALA A 31 -1.79 -1.56 45.23
N LYS A 32 -2.54 -2.68 45.18
CA LYS A 32 -2.51 -3.63 44.05
C LYS A 32 -3.74 -3.65 43.12
N VAL A 33 -4.62 -2.65 43.20
CA VAL A 33 -5.79 -2.55 42.29
C VAL A 33 -5.69 -1.40 41.27
N VAL A 34 -4.58 -0.66 41.24
CA VAL A 34 -4.34 0.37 40.21
C VAL A 34 -3.35 -0.15 39.18
N ALA A 35 -3.83 -0.93 38.20
CA ALA A 35 -3.29 -1.05 36.82
C ALA A 35 -3.76 -2.35 36.16
N SER A 36 -5.04 -2.44 35.81
CA SER A 36 -5.48 -3.35 34.74
C SER A 36 -6.51 -2.61 33.91
N GLY A 37 -5.98 -1.71 33.10
CA GLY A 37 -6.70 -0.86 32.17
C GLY A 37 -5.74 -0.40 31.09
N ILE A 38 -5.02 -1.33 30.45
CA ILE A 38 -4.46 -1.05 29.13
C ILE A 38 -5.65 -1.13 28.18
N ALA A 39 -6.36 -0.02 28.03
CA ALA A 39 -7.22 0.19 26.88
C ALA A 39 -6.30 0.18 25.66
N LEU A 40 -6.30 -0.91 24.89
CA LEU A 40 -5.89 -0.87 23.49
C LEU A 40 -6.91 0.02 22.77
N VAL A 41 -6.69 1.33 22.84
CA VAL A 41 -7.30 2.25 21.89
C VAL A 41 -6.59 1.96 20.57
N LEU A 42 -7.20 1.11 19.75
CA LEU A 42 -6.90 1.03 18.33
C LEU A 42 -7.30 2.37 17.74
N SER A 43 -6.35 3.31 17.69
CA SER A 43 -6.52 4.56 16.97
C SER A 43 -6.73 4.20 15.51
N SER A 44 -7.96 4.18 15.04
CA SER A 44 -8.28 4.23 13.63
C SER A 44 -7.90 5.62 13.14
N ALA A 45 -6.63 5.81 12.78
CA ALA A 45 -6.23 6.97 12.01
C ALA A 45 -7.09 6.97 10.73
N PRO A 46 -7.65 8.13 10.32
CA PRO A 46 -8.24 8.20 9.00
C PRO A 46 -7.14 7.81 7.99
N ALA A 47 -7.41 6.79 7.17
CA ALA A 47 -6.64 6.60 5.96
C ALA A 47 -6.92 7.84 5.10
N PHE A 48 -5.91 8.69 4.92
CA PHE A 48 -5.98 9.73 3.91
C PHE A 48 -5.83 9.05 2.55
N ALA A 49 -6.66 9.43 1.58
CA ALA A 49 -6.49 9.05 0.18
C ALA A 49 -5.02 9.24 -0.23
N GLU A 50 -4.29 8.14 -0.43
CA GLU A 50 -2.92 8.19 -0.89
C GLU A 50 -2.95 8.34 -2.41
N MET A 51 -2.63 9.53 -2.89
CA MET A 51 -2.37 9.72 -4.33
C MET A 51 -1.00 9.13 -4.62
N VAL A 52 -0.97 7.96 -5.27
CA VAL A 52 0.26 7.30 -5.70
C VAL A 52 0.57 7.72 -7.14
N THR A 53 1.77 8.20 -7.39
CA THR A 53 2.21 8.53 -8.75
C THR A 53 2.98 7.36 -9.37
N TYR A 54 2.74 7.15 -10.66
CA TYR A 54 3.39 6.15 -11.48
C TYR A 54 3.91 6.80 -12.77
N LYS A 55 4.84 6.13 -13.42
CA LYS A 55 5.33 6.48 -14.75
C LYS A 55 5.63 5.25 -15.58
N ALA A 56 5.72 5.45 -16.88
CA ALA A 56 6.21 4.52 -17.87
C ALA A 56 7.04 5.34 -18.87
N ASP A 57 8.30 4.95 -19.05
CA ASP A 57 9.17 5.50 -20.09
C ASP A 57 9.02 4.58 -21.31
N LEU A 58 8.48 5.10 -22.41
CA LEU A 58 8.08 4.30 -23.57
C LEU A 58 9.19 4.28 -24.63
N SER A 59 9.51 3.08 -25.12
CA SER A 59 10.40 2.93 -26.28
C SER A 59 10.07 1.67 -27.08
N ALA A 60 10.54 1.62 -28.33
CA ALA A 60 10.39 0.46 -29.19
C ALA A 60 11.16 -0.77 -28.71
N SER A 61 12.25 -0.57 -27.94
CA SER A 61 13.05 -1.67 -27.39
C SER A 61 12.38 -2.41 -26.23
N GLU A 62 11.39 -1.80 -25.58
CA GLU A 62 10.62 -2.41 -24.50
C GLU A 62 9.47 -3.29 -25.01
N GLU A 63 9.10 -3.18 -26.29
CA GLU A 63 8.15 -4.10 -26.93
C GLU A 63 8.68 -5.54 -26.94
N VAL A 64 7.77 -6.51 -26.95
CA VAL A 64 8.11 -7.94 -26.91
C VAL A 64 7.42 -8.66 -28.07
N PRO A 65 8.13 -8.98 -29.16
CA PRO A 65 9.52 -8.62 -29.46
C PRO A 65 9.72 -7.12 -29.73
N PRO A 66 10.96 -6.59 -29.65
CA PRO A 66 11.26 -5.19 -29.94
C PRO A 66 10.83 -4.75 -31.35
N ALA A 67 10.28 -3.55 -31.45
CA ALA A 67 9.92 -2.94 -32.73
C ALA A 67 11.10 -2.18 -33.36
N ASP A 68 11.16 -2.16 -34.69
CA ASP A 68 12.14 -1.36 -35.47
C ASP A 68 11.63 0.08 -35.67
N SER A 69 11.55 0.82 -34.56
CA SER A 69 11.11 2.22 -34.51
C SER A 69 12.05 3.05 -33.63
N MET A 70 12.12 4.35 -33.93
CA MET A 70 12.81 5.35 -33.10
C MET A 70 11.85 6.14 -32.21
N ALA A 71 10.56 5.78 -32.21
CA ALA A 71 9.54 6.42 -31.41
C ALA A 71 9.82 6.27 -29.92
N THR A 72 9.45 7.29 -29.17
CA THR A 72 9.60 7.35 -27.71
C THR A 72 8.38 8.02 -27.08
N GLY A 73 8.23 7.84 -25.78
CA GLY A 73 7.21 8.53 -25.01
C GLY A 73 7.46 8.49 -23.52
N MET A 74 6.64 9.20 -22.77
CA MET A 74 6.63 9.23 -21.31
C MET A 74 5.19 9.32 -20.82
N SER A 75 4.94 8.85 -19.59
CA SER A 75 3.64 8.99 -18.94
C SER A 75 3.74 9.57 -17.53
N ASP A 76 2.83 10.47 -17.21
CA ASP A 76 2.49 10.85 -15.84
C ASP A 76 1.17 10.19 -15.46
N ILE A 77 1.20 9.29 -14.47
CA ILE A 77 0.04 8.53 -14.03
C ILE A 77 -0.16 8.79 -12.54
N SER A 78 -1.41 8.98 -12.11
CA SER A 78 -1.78 9.09 -10.71
C SER A 78 -2.91 8.12 -10.39
N TYR A 79 -2.86 7.53 -9.21
CA TYR A 79 -3.84 6.58 -8.72
C TYR A 79 -4.29 7.00 -7.33
N ASP A 80 -5.60 7.23 -7.19
CA ASP A 80 -6.26 7.46 -5.91
C ASP A 80 -6.63 6.10 -5.30
N THR A 81 -6.01 5.72 -4.19
CA THR A 81 -6.24 4.42 -3.54
C THR A 81 -7.64 4.26 -2.96
N ASP A 82 -8.34 5.36 -2.66
CA ASP A 82 -9.66 5.33 -2.04
C ASP A 82 -10.76 5.16 -3.09
N SER A 83 -10.72 6.01 -4.13
CA SER A 83 -11.69 5.95 -5.23
C SER A 83 -11.32 4.92 -6.30
N LYS A 84 -10.09 4.37 -6.25
CA LYS A 84 -9.47 3.52 -7.28
C LYS A 84 -9.40 4.19 -8.64
N LYS A 85 -9.35 5.51 -8.66
CA LYS A 85 -9.30 6.28 -9.90
C LYS A 85 -7.87 6.39 -10.40
N LEU A 86 -7.60 5.77 -11.54
CA LEU A 86 -6.39 5.97 -12.32
C LEU A 86 -6.61 7.18 -13.25
N THR A 87 -5.68 8.12 -13.25
CA THR A 87 -5.67 9.29 -14.16
C THR A 87 -4.31 9.34 -14.84
N TRP A 88 -4.26 9.61 -16.14
CA TRP A 88 -3.00 9.64 -16.89
C TRP A 88 -2.90 10.81 -17.86
N SER A 89 -1.66 11.18 -18.15
CA SER A 89 -1.24 12.00 -19.28
C SER A 89 -0.03 11.32 -19.93
N ILE A 90 -0.11 11.03 -21.22
CA ILE A 90 0.88 10.25 -21.96
C ILE A 90 1.28 11.05 -23.19
N THR A 91 2.56 11.32 -23.32
CA THR A 91 3.15 12.00 -24.46
C THR A 91 4.03 11.02 -25.23
N TYR A 92 3.97 11.07 -26.54
CA TYR A 92 4.87 10.35 -27.41
C TYR A 92 5.09 11.11 -28.71
N GLU A 93 6.15 10.75 -29.41
CA GLU A 93 6.55 11.31 -30.69
C GLU A 93 7.28 10.26 -31.53
N GLY A 94 7.44 10.57 -32.82
CA GLY A 94 8.26 9.75 -33.72
C GLY A 94 7.66 8.41 -34.14
N LEU A 95 6.37 8.15 -33.87
CA LEU A 95 5.67 6.98 -34.42
C LEU A 95 5.78 6.95 -35.94
N THR A 96 5.84 5.75 -36.51
CA THR A 96 5.92 5.54 -37.96
C THR A 96 4.64 5.90 -38.72
N GLY A 97 3.57 6.21 -38.01
CA GLY A 97 2.32 6.75 -38.53
C GLY A 97 1.39 7.17 -37.37
N ASP A 98 0.15 7.54 -37.70
CA ASP A 98 -0.86 7.85 -36.69
C ASP A 98 -1.06 6.67 -35.73
N ALA A 99 -1.28 6.98 -34.44
CA ALA A 99 -1.61 5.95 -33.46
C ALA A 99 -2.98 5.34 -33.80
N THR A 100 -3.03 4.01 -33.80
CA THR A 100 -4.23 3.23 -34.16
C THR A 100 -4.92 2.62 -32.96
N ALA A 101 -4.15 2.36 -31.89
CA ALA A 101 -4.65 1.92 -30.60
C ALA A 101 -3.64 2.30 -29.50
N ALA A 102 -4.11 2.38 -28.27
CA ALA A 102 -3.26 2.47 -27.09
C ALA A 102 -3.97 1.81 -25.90
N HIS A 103 -3.21 1.15 -25.03
CA HIS A 103 -3.80 0.41 -23.91
C HIS A 103 -2.85 0.39 -22.71
N PHE A 104 -3.44 0.33 -21.51
CA PHE A 104 -2.79 -0.36 -20.41
C PHE A 104 -3.06 -1.87 -20.52
N HIS A 105 -2.03 -2.66 -20.29
CA HIS A 105 -2.07 -4.12 -20.27
C HIS A 105 -1.65 -4.66 -18.91
N GLY A 106 -2.12 -5.87 -18.56
CA GLY A 106 -1.68 -6.58 -17.36
C GLY A 106 -2.53 -7.81 -17.05
N PRO A 107 -2.14 -8.61 -16.04
CA PRO A 107 -0.83 -8.58 -15.40
C PRO A 107 0.27 -9.20 -16.28
N ALA A 108 1.45 -8.59 -16.34
CA ALA A 108 2.66 -9.10 -16.97
C ALA A 108 3.89 -8.73 -16.14
N ALA A 109 4.86 -9.65 -16.05
CA ALA A 109 6.21 -9.29 -15.60
C ALA A 109 6.92 -8.46 -16.68
N ILE A 110 8.02 -7.80 -16.30
CA ILE A 110 8.88 -7.10 -17.26
C ILE A 110 9.35 -8.09 -18.34
N GLY A 111 9.15 -7.74 -19.61
CA GLY A 111 9.51 -8.59 -20.75
C GLY A 111 8.46 -9.63 -21.15
N GLU A 112 7.25 -9.61 -20.55
CA GLU A 112 6.14 -10.50 -20.93
C GLU A 112 4.97 -9.74 -21.55
N ASN A 113 4.15 -10.42 -22.37
CA ASN A 113 2.93 -9.86 -22.95
C ASN A 113 1.69 -10.23 -22.14
N ALA A 114 0.74 -9.30 -22.05
CA ALA A 114 -0.57 -9.52 -21.44
C ALA A 114 -1.70 -8.99 -22.33
N LYS A 115 -2.94 -9.27 -21.95
CA LYS A 115 -4.12 -8.69 -22.61
C LYS A 115 -4.34 -7.24 -22.17
N PRO A 116 -5.03 -6.41 -22.97
CA PRO A 116 -5.47 -5.09 -22.54
C PRO A 116 -6.37 -5.17 -21.30
N VAL A 117 -6.16 -4.25 -20.35
CA VAL A 117 -6.96 -4.09 -19.14
C VAL A 117 -7.66 -2.74 -19.07
N VAL A 118 -7.09 -1.69 -19.68
CA VAL A 118 -7.73 -0.39 -19.88
C VAL A 118 -7.45 0.08 -21.31
N PRO A 119 -8.42 -0.07 -22.23
CA PRO A 119 -8.34 0.52 -23.56
C PRO A 119 -8.46 2.04 -23.52
N ILE A 120 -7.73 2.71 -24.41
CA ILE A 120 -7.83 4.17 -24.58
C ILE A 120 -8.74 4.46 -25.77
N GLU A 121 -9.79 5.23 -25.52
CA GLU A 121 -10.69 5.71 -26.57
C GLU A 121 -10.06 6.88 -27.35
N PRO A 122 -10.34 7.01 -28.66
CA PRO A 122 -9.91 8.17 -29.43
C PRO A 122 -10.39 9.51 -28.83
N PRO A 123 -9.64 10.60 -29.01
CA PRO A 123 -8.49 10.74 -29.91
C PRO A 123 -7.19 10.16 -29.36
N LEU A 124 -6.40 9.54 -30.24
CA LEU A 124 -5.07 9.00 -29.95
C LEU A 124 -3.98 9.90 -30.53
N ALA A 125 -4.18 11.21 -30.51
CA ALA A 125 -3.11 12.15 -30.83
C ALA A 125 -2.40 12.52 -29.52
N SER A 126 -1.07 12.55 -29.52
CA SER A 126 -0.28 12.98 -28.36
C SER A 126 -0.53 14.46 -28.05
N PRO A 127 -0.75 14.86 -26.79
CA PRO A 127 -0.85 14.01 -25.59
C PRO A 127 -2.21 13.29 -25.49
N ILE A 128 -2.17 12.03 -25.03
CA ILE A 128 -3.34 11.27 -24.60
C ILE A 128 -3.55 11.52 -23.10
N SER A 129 -4.76 11.94 -22.72
CA SER A 129 -5.14 12.07 -21.31
C SER A 129 -6.47 11.37 -21.05
N GLY A 130 -6.65 10.84 -19.83
CA GLY A 130 -7.88 10.15 -19.46
C GLY A 130 -7.88 9.66 -18.03
N GLU A 131 -8.97 8.98 -17.68
CA GLU A 131 -9.15 8.34 -16.39
C GLU A 131 -9.95 7.03 -16.50
N ALA A 132 -9.75 6.13 -15.54
CA ALA A 132 -10.50 4.90 -15.39
C ALA A 132 -10.63 4.56 -13.90
N THR A 133 -11.76 3.97 -13.52
CA THR A 133 -11.93 3.38 -12.18
C THR A 133 -11.54 1.91 -12.23
N LEU A 134 -10.57 1.52 -11.41
CA LEU A 134 -10.06 0.15 -11.36
C LEU A 134 -10.90 -0.74 -10.44
N ASN A 135 -11.03 -2.02 -10.81
CA ASN A 135 -11.49 -3.03 -9.86
C ASN A 135 -10.33 -3.48 -8.93
N ASP A 136 -10.64 -4.26 -7.89
CA ASP A 136 -9.66 -4.71 -6.89
C ASP A 136 -8.47 -5.47 -7.48
N ALA A 137 -8.71 -6.35 -8.46
CA ALA A 137 -7.65 -7.12 -9.09
C ALA A 137 -6.73 -6.22 -9.94
N GLN A 138 -7.33 -5.29 -10.70
CA GLN A 138 -6.60 -4.30 -11.48
C GLN A 138 -5.72 -3.39 -10.60
N ALA A 139 -6.27 -2.91 -9.49
CA ALA A 139 -5.54 -2.11 -8.51
C ALA A 139 -4.34 -2.88 -7.94
N ALA A 140 -4.56 -4.13 -7.51
CA ALA A 140 -3.49 -4.98 -6.97
C ALA A 140 -2.38 -5.26 -8.01
N ASP A 141 -2.74 -5.48 -9.27
CA ASP A 141 -1.77 -5.71 -10.35
C ASP A 141 -0.99 -4.43 -10.70
N LEU A 142 -1.64 -3.27 -10.71
CA LEU A 142 -0.98 -1.96 -10.89
C LEU A 142 0.02 -1.71 -9.76
N GLU A 143 -0.40 -1.88 -8.51
CA GLU A 143 0.44 -1.66 -7.33
C GLU A 143 1.63 -2.62 -7.26
N ALA A 144 1.46 -3.83 -7.79
CA ALA A 144 2.52 -4.82 -7.95
C ALA A 144 3.47 -4.54 -9.13
N GLY A 145 3.24 -3.45 -9.88
CA GLY A 145 4.06 -3.07 -11.04
C GLY A 145 3.94 -4.04 -12.21
N LYS A 146 2.79 -4.71 -12.36
CA LYS A 146 2.54 -5.72 -13.40
C LYS A 146 1.83 -5.17 -14.62
N TRP A 147 1.78 -3.84 -14.76
CA TRP A 147 1.14 -3.18 -15.88
C TRP A 147 2.17 -2.53 -16.79
N TYR A 148 1.87 -2.49 -18.08
CA TYR A 148 2.60 -1.68 -19.04
C TYR A 148 1.61 -0.87 -19.87
N PHE A 149 2.06 0.25 -20.41
CA PHE A 149 1.32 0.99 -21.42
C PHE A 149 1.99 0.79 -22.78
N ASN A 150 1.18 0.67 -23.83
CA ASN A 150 1.70 0.57 -25.19
C ASN A 150 0.88 1.40 -26.18
N VAL A 151 1.52 1.83 -27.26
CA VAL A 151 0.89 2.53 -28.40
C VAL A 151 1.18 1.75 -29.67
N HIS A 152 0.16 1.60 -30.52
CA HIS A 152 0.20 0.87 -31.78
C HIS A 152 0.10 1.82 -32.97
N SER A 153 0.69 1.45 -34.10
CA SER A 153 0.50 2.11 -35.39
C SER A 153 0.18 1.10 -36.48
N ALA A 154 -0.14 1.58 -37.68
CA ALA A 154 -0.42 0.69 -38.82
C ALA A 154 0.77 -0.21 -39.19
N LYS A 155 2.02 0.24 -39.00
CA LYS A 155 3.22 -0.57 -39.26
C LYS A 155 3.47 -1.59 -38.16
N PHE A 156 3.12 -1.26 -36.92
CA PHE A 156 3.32 -2.11 -35.74
C PHE A 156 1.99 -2.37 -35.02
N PRO A 157 1.14 -3.25 -35.58
CA PRO A 157 -0.20 -3.50 -35.03
C PRO A 157 -0.17 -4.21 -33.67
N ASP A 158 0.91 -4.92 -33.34
CA ASP A 158 1.07 -5.59 -32.05
C ASP A 158 1.69 -4.67 -30.96
N GLY A 159 2.24 -3.51 -31.36
CA GLY A 159 2.85 -2.52 -30.47
C GLY A 159 4.06 -1.85 -31.13
N GLU A 160 4.11 -0.52 -31.13
CA GLU A 160 5.26 0.26 -31.62
C GLU A 160 6.18 0.72 -30.48
N ILE A 161 5.59 1.17 -29.38
CA ILE A 161 6.31 1.62 -28.18
C ILE A 161 5.58 1.14 -26.92
N ARG A 162 6.37 0.73 -25.94
CA ARG A 162 5.89 0.22 -24.64
C ARG A 162 6.71 0.81 -23.51
N GLY A 163 6.10 0.96 -22.33
CA GLY A 163 6.82 1.17 -21.08
C GLY A 163 6.12 0.48 -19.91
N GLN A 164 6.90 -0.16 -19.02
CA GLN A 164 6.37 -0.72 -17.77
C GLN A 164 5.89 0.42 -16.86
N VAL A 165 4.69 0.28 -16.29
CA VAL A 165 4.13 1.20 -15.31
C VAL A 165 4.73 0.88 -13.94
N VAL A 166 5.55 1.79 -13.43
CA VAL A 166 6.26 1.66 -12.16
C VAL A 166 5.95 2.84 -11.25
N LYS A 167 5.97 2.63 -9.94
CA LYS A 167 5.80 3.72 -8.96
C LYS A 167 6.89 4.77 -9.19
N SER A 168 6.49 6.03 -9.30
CA SER A 168 7.40 7.14 -9.33
C SER A 168 7.99 7.31 -7.92
N SER A 169 9.31 7.41 -7.82
CA SER A 169 9.92 7.79 -6.53
C SER A 169 9.49 9.21 -6.19
N ALA A 170 9.08 9.45 -4.96
CA ALA A 170 8.94 10.81 -4.46
C ALA A 170 10.29 11.52 -4.63
N MET A 171 10.30 12.67 -5.31
CA MET A 171 11.47 13.55 -5.33
C MET A 171 11.81 14.04 -3.93
#